data_AF-A0AB37SUZ8-F1
#
_entry.id   AF-A0AB37SUZ8-F1
#
_cell.length_a   1.000
_cell.length_b   1.000
_cell.length_c   1.000
_cell.angle_alpha   90.00
_cell.angle_beta   90.00
_cell.angle_gamma   90.00
#
_symmetry.space_group_name_H-M   'P 1'
#
loop_
_entity.id
_entity.type
_entity.pdbx_description
1 polymer ?
#
loop_
_entity_poly.entity_id
_entity_poly.type
_entity_poly.pdbx_seq_one_letter_code
_entity_poly.pdbx_strand_id
1 'polypeptide(L)'
;MTYRQLAGRAKELGGTLPASTVATTLGRTTLPRESFVETFTRACGLNDEDVRRWLGARTRIAMGVPLRLVDDVKVTPALPPEPEPAPPARRPRRWRGPLIVAAVVSIVLVGALGYLTRSFGAATKGKDTAAVVPGLDIREVGSWAQIRPARSPEFCLAEGTDRTRLYAGTVVAQQLCGSDAAPHLFIDPVGEENAVQIQWHHPETGVGCLTIVNEGLGHDLIEPRDDCDDDGMDQLFTIGSAGPTEEGRFVIRPVGTSQCLGLRDMDTVAGTEVVRERCSGAPDQTFLIDLIPPP
;
A
#
# COMPACT_ATOMS: atom_id res chain seq x y z
N MET A 1 -15.16 11.87 -17.38
CA MET A 1 -15.21 11.98 -15.91
C MET A 1 -14.26 13.10 -15.50
N THR A 2 -14.66 14.03 -14.64
CA THR A 2 -13.79 15.12 -14.14
C THR A 2 -13.07 14.72 -12.85
N TYR A 3 -11.99 15.40 -12.47
CA TYR A 3 -11.28 15.11 -11.21
C TYR A 3 -12.16 15.25 -9.97
N ARG A 4 -13.13 16.19 -9.97
CA ARG A 4 -14.11 16.32 -8.89
C ARG A 4 -15.08 15.15 -8.83
N GLN A 5 -15.50 14.62 -9.98
CA GLN A 5 -16.34 13.42 -10.04
C GLN A 5 -15.58 12.19 -9.55
N LEU A 6 -14.29 12.08 -9.85
CA LEU A 6 -13.44 10.99 -9.37
C LEU A 6 -13.23 11.05 -7.86
N ALA A 7 -12.98 12.24 -7.31
CA ALA A 7 -12.92 12.47 -5.87
C ALA A 7 -14.22 12.07 -5.15
N GLY A 8 -15.37 12.44 -5.73
CA GLY A 8 -16.67 12.05 -5.20
C GLY A 8 -16.86 10.54 -5.16
N ARG A 9 -16.53 9.85 -6.26
CA ARG A 9 -16.69 8.39 -6.36
C ARG A 9 -15.70 7.61 -5.50
N ALA A 10 -14.47 8.10 -5.35
CA ALA A 10 -13.51 7.53 -4.40
C ALA A 10 -14.08 7.56 -2.97
N LYS A 11 -14.65 8.69 -2.57
CA LYS A 11 -15.28 8.85 -1.25
C LYS A 11 -16.48 7.92 -1.05
N GLU A 12 -17.30 7.71 -2.06
CA GLU A 12 -18.43 6.75 -2.01
C GLU A 12 -17.96 5.30 -1.82
N LEU A 13 -16.76 4.98 -2.30
CA LEU A 13 -16.12 3.67 -2.17
C LEU A 13 -15.26 3.54 -0.89
N GLY A 14 -15.29 4.54 0.00
CA GLY A 14 -14.53 4.55 1.25
C GLY A 14 -13.09 5.08 1.13
N GLY A 15 -12.59 5.35 -0.08
CA GLY A 15 -11.24 5.87 -0.31
C GLY A 15 -11.16 7.40 -0.37
N THR A 16 -9.94 7.95 -0.32
CA THR A 16 -9.73 9.40 -0.43
C THR A 16 -8.86 9.78 -1.64
N LEU A 17 -9.42 10.59 -2.55
CA LEU A 17 -8.68 11.14 -3.69
C LEU A 17 -9.04 12.61 -3.92
N PRO A 18 -8.43 13.55 -3.19
CA PRO A 18 -8.66 14.98 -3.43
C PRO A 18 -8.36 15.33 -4.89
N ALA A 19 -9.19 16.16 -5.51
CA ALA A 19 -9.06 16.50 -6.92
C ALA A 19 -7.70 17.16 -7.25
N SER A 20 -7.12 17.89 -6.30
CA SER A 20 -5.76 18.45 -6.40
C SER A 20 -4.69 17.35 -6.43
N THR A 21 -4.81 16.33 -5.56
CA THR A 21 -3.90 15.18 -5.53
C THR A 21 -3.94 14.40 -6.82
N VAL A 22 -5.13 14.14 -7.38
CA VAL A 22 -5.26 13.45 -8.67
C VAL A 22 -4.55 14.22 -9.78
N ALA A 23 -4.77 15.52 -9.88
CA ALA A 23 -4.13 16.36 -10.89
C ALA A 23 -2.59 16.39 -10.72
N THR A 24 -2.10 16.51 -9.48
CA THR A 24 -0.67 16.55 -9.18
C THR A 24 -0.01 15.21 -9.46
N THR A 25 -0.57 14.10 -8.99
CA THR A 25 0.00 12.75 -9.16
C THR A 25 0.04 12.34 -10.63
N LEU A 26 -1.03 12.60 -11.39
CA LEU A 26 -1.07 12.27 -12.83
C LEU A 26 -0.17 13.17 -13.69
N GLY A 27 0.22 14.35 -13.19
CA GLY A 27 1.10 15.29 -13.90
C GLY A 27 2.60 15.04 -13.68
N ARG A 28 2.98 14.12 -12.78
CA ARG A 28 4.38 13.82 -12.45
C ARG A 28 4.89 12.62 -13.26
N THR A 29 6.21 12.52 -13.40
CA THR A 29 6.90 11.39 -14.06
C THR A 29 7.29 10.27 -13.08
N THR A 30 6.94 10.41 -11.81
CA THR A 30 7.21 9.44 -10.75
C THR A 30 6.06 8.45 -10.61
N LEU A 31 6.38 7.19 -10.27
CA LEU A 31 5.38 6.15 -10.10
C LEU A 31 4.46 6.47 -8.90
N PRO A 32 3.12 6.48 -9.07
CA PRO A 32 2.19 6.73 -7.97
C PRO A 32 2.23 5.66 -6.87
N ARG A 33 1.76 6.00 -5.66
CA ARG A 33 1.58 5.06 -4.53
C ARG A 33 0.57 3.95 -4.86
N GLU A 34 0.67 2.81 -4.19
CA GLU A 34 -0.18 1.65 -4.48
C GLU A 34 -1.65 1.91 -4.17
N SER A 35 -1.94 2.40 -2.96
CA SER A 35 -3.28 2.79 -2.50
C SER A 35 -3.91 3.86 -3.41
N PHE A 36 -3.09 4.76 -3.95
CA PHE A 36 -3.54 5.73 -4.95
C PHE A 36 -3.99 5.04 -6.23
N VAL A 37 -3.19 4.12 -6.78
CA VAL A 37 -3.54 3.37 -8.01
C VAL A 37 -4.79 2.53 -7.78
N GLU A 38 -4.90 1.87 -6.63
CA GLU A 38 -6.08 1.08 -6.26
C GLU A 38 -7.34 1.95 -6.20
N THR A 39 -7.31 3.00 -5.38
CA THR A 39 -8.46 3.89 -5.19
C THR A 39 -8.83 4.56 -6.52
N PHE A 40 -7.85 4.95 -7.32
CA PHE A 40 -8.08 5.62 -8.61
C PHE A 40 -8.75 4.69 -9.62
N THR A 41 -8.24 3.46 -9.76
CA THR A 41 -8.79 2.46 -10.69
C THR A 41 -10.19 2.01 -10.26
N ARG A 42 -10.43 1.80 -8.96
CA ARG A 42 -11.76 1.49 -8.43
C ARG A 42 -12.73 2.66 -8.64
N ALA A 43 -12.30 3.90 -8.41
CA ALA A 43 -13.10 5.10 -8.68
C ALA A 43 -13.40 5.28 -10.18
N CYS A 44 -12.52 4.81 -11.07
CA CYS A 44 -12.80 4.76 -12.52
C CYS A 44 -13.84 3.69 -12.89
N GLY A 45 -14.18 2.78 -11.98
CA GLY A 45 -15.18 1.74 -12.16
C GLY A 45 -14.63 0.42 -12.71
N LEU A 46 -13.32 0.17 -12.55
CA LEU A 46 -12.72 -1.12 -12.88
C LEU A 46 -13.15 -2.17 -11.85
N ASN A 47 -13.21 -3.43 -12.28
CA ASN A 47 -13.45 -4.57 -11.38
C ASN A 47 -12.15 -5.00 -10.66
N ASP A 48 -12.27 -5.88 -9.68
CA ASP A 48 -11.14 -6.29 -8.82
C ASP A 48 -10.03 -7.02 -9.59
N GLU A 49 -10.33 -7.70 -10.70
CA GLU A 49 -9.32 -8.32 -11.55
C GLU A 49 -8.48 -7.27 -12.29
N ASP A 50 -9.16 -6.27 -12.86
CA ASP A 50 -8.51 -5.18 -13.57
C ASP A 50 -7.72 -4.28 -12.61
N VAL A 51 -8.22 -4.05 -11.39
CA VAL A 51 -7.48 -3.36 -10.31
C VAL A 51 -6.20 -4.11 -9.99
N ARG A 52 -6.26 -5.42 -9.71
CA ARG A 52 -5.06 -6.24 -9.46
C ARG A 52 -4.08 -6.22 -10.63
N ARG A 53 -4.56 -6.18 -11.88
CA ARG A 53 -3.70 -6.05 -13.06
C ARG A 53 -2.95 -4.71 -13.07
N TRP A 54 -3.59 -3.62 -12.67
CA TRP A 54 -2.97 -2.31 -12.54
C TRP A 54 -1.95 -2.26 -11.40
N LEU A 55 -2.26 -2.82 -10.24
CA LEU A 55 -1.32 -2.92 -9.12
C LEU A 55 -0.11 -3.77 -9.52
N GLY A 56 -0.31 -4.93 -10.15
CA GLY A 56 0.80 -5.75 -10.67
C GLY A 56 1.62 -5.05 -11.77
N ALA A 57 1.01 -4.18 -12.59
CA ALA A 57 1.77 -3.36 -13.54
C ALA A 57 2.62 -2.30 -12.82
N ARG A 58 2.05 -1.62 -11.81
CA ARG A 58 2.79 -0.71 -10.94
C ARG A 58 3.95 -1.41 -10.26
N THR A 59 3.72 -2.57 -9.64
CA THR A 59 4.76 -3.38 -8.98
C THR A 59 5.87 -3.72 -9.96
N ARG A 60 5.56 -4.20 -11.18
CA ARG A 60 6.60 -4.47 -12.19
C ARG A 60 7.46 -3.25 -12.54
N ILE A 61 6.85 -2.06 -12.65
CA ILE A 61 7.59 -0.81 -12.87
C ILE A 61 8.47 -0.48 -11.65
N ALA A 62 7.95 -0.68 -10.44
CA ALA A 62 8.70 -0.48 -9.20
C ALA A 62 9.87 -1.47 -9.04
N MET A 63 9.70 -2.70 -9.53
CA MET A 63 10.72 -3.76 -9.60
C MET A 63 11.73 -3.53 -10.72
N GLY A 64 11.53 -2.56 -11.63
CA GLY A 64 12.41 -2.36 -12.78
C GLY A 64 12.39 -3.50 -13.80
N VAL A 65 11.43 -4.43 -13.70
CA VAL A 65 11.29 -5.55 -14.64
C VAL A 65 10.87 -4.98 -16.00
N PRO A 66 11.68 -5.14 -17.06
CA PRO A 66 11.31 -4.67 -18.38
C PRO A 66 9.98 -5.30 -18.78
N LEU A 67 9.07 -4.51 -19.37
CA LEU A 67 7.95 -5.06 -20.09
C LEU A 67 8.52 -6.08 -21.07
N ARG A 68 8.15 -7.36 -20.92
CA ARG A 68 8.14 -8.25 -22.08
C ARG A 68 7.16 -7.60 -23.04
N LEU A 69 7.66 -6.75 -23.93
CA LEU A 69 6.98 -6.47 -25.18
C LEU A 69 6.62 -7.85 -25.72
N VAL A 70 5.34 -8.05 -25.96
CA VAL A 70 4.86 -9.22 -26.69
C VAL A 70 5.25 -8.98 -28.15
N ASP A 71 6.56 -8.91 -28.43
CA ASP A 71 7.12 -8.93 -29.78
C ASP A 71 7.32 -10.39 -30.15
N ASP A 72 6.20 -11.00 -30.53
CA ASP A 72 6.04 -11.89 -31.69
C ASP A 72 4.70 -12.62 -31.54
N VAL A 73 3.58 -11.87 -31.54
CA VAL A 73 2.45 -12.39 -32.29
C VAL A 73 2.81 -12.19 -33.75
N LYS A 74 3.55 -13.16 -34.29
CA LYS A 74 3.52 -13.45 -35.71
C LYS A 74 2.06 -13.68 -36.04
N VAL A 75 1.39 -12.61 -36.49
CA VAL A 75 0.10 -12.67 -37.13
C VAL A 75 0.34 -13.49 -38.39
N THR A 76 0.20 -14.81 -38.26
CA THR A 76 -0.16 -15.64 -39.39
C THR A 76 -1.41 -15.00 -39.97
N PRO A 77 -1.43 -14.58 -41.25
CA PRO A 77 -2.63 -14.04 -41.84
C PRO A 77 -3.74 -15.08 -41.72
N ALA A 78 -4.70 -14.82 -40.83
CA ALA A 78 -5.93 -15.58 -40.81
C ALA A 78 -6.64 -15.30 -42.13
N LEU A 79 -6.85 -16.36 -42.90
CA LEU A 79 -7.66 -16.37 -44.11
C LEU A 79 -9.01 -15.68 -43.82
N PRO A 80 -9.57 -14.89 -44.76
CA PRO A 80 -10.81 -14.15 -44.51
C PRO A 80 -11.92 -15.10 -44.04
N PRO A 81 -12.66 -14.77 -42.96
CA PRO A 81 -13.81 -15.56 -42.58
C PRO A 81 -14.88 -15.48 -43.67
N GLU A 82 -15.31 -16.66 -44.13
CA GLU A 82 -16.45 -16.86 -45.01
C GLU A 82 -17.72 -16.32 -44.33
N PRO A 83 -18.59 -15.57 -45.05
CA PRO A 83 -19.72 -14.90 -44.42
C PRO A 83 -20.82 -15.89 -44.00
N GLU A 84 -20.91 -16.18 -42.70
CA GLU A 84 -22.06 -16.85 -42.12
C GLU A 84 -23.31 -15.93 -42.09
N PRO A 85 -24.51 -16.49 -42.30
CA PRO A 85 -25.73 -15.73 -42.57
C PRO A 85 -26.29 -15.00 -41.34
N ALA A 86 -26.70 -13.76 -41.56
CA ALA A 86 -27.21 -12.84 -40.55
C ALA A 86 -28.48 -13.36 -39.82
N PRO A 87 -28.63 -13.09 -38.51
CA PRO A 87 -29.85 -13.39 -37.76
C PRO A 87 -31.00 -12.44 -38.17
N PRO A 88 -32.28 -12.90 -38.13
CA PRO A 88 -33.41 -12.10 -38.59
C PRO A 88 -33.69 -10.90 -37.68
N ALA A 89 -33.95 -9.76 -38.34
CA ALA A 89 -34.29 -8.48 -37.74
C ALA A 89 -35.51 -8.55 -36.81
N ARG A 90 -35.34 -8.17 -35.54
CA ARG A 90 -36.43 -7.97 -34.58
C ARG A 90 -37.13 -6.64 -34.87
N ARG A 91 -38.44 -6.70 -35.13
CA ARG A 91 -39.32 -5.55 -35.42
C ARG A 91 -39.48 -4.65 -34.19
N PRO A 92 -39.56 -3.31 -34.35
CA PRO A 92 -39.79 -2.40 -33.23
C PRO A 92 -41.26 -2.40 -32.84
N ARG A 93 -41.53 -2.74 -31.57
CA ARG A 93 -42.87 -2.68 -30.98
C ARG A 93 -43.22 -1.23 -30.67
N ARG A 94 -44.06 -0.64 -31.52
CA ARG A 94 -44.68 0.68 -31.32
C ARG A 94 -45.57 0.65 -30.08
N TRP A 95 -45.18 1.34 -29.01
CA TRP A 95 -46.09 1.73 -27.94
C TRP A 95 -46.30 3.25 -28.01
N ARG A 96 -47.52 3.63 -28.36
CA ARG A 96 -48.05 5.00 -28.24
C ARG A 96 -48.50 5.18 -26.78
N GLY A 97 -48.21 6.36 -26.22
CA GLY A 97 -48.35 6.71 -24.79
C GLY A 97 -49.78 6.80 -24.24
N PRO A 98 -49.99 7.50 -23.10
CA PRO A 98 -49.99 8.97 -23.19
C PRO A 98 -49.28 9.72 -22.03
N LEU A 99 -49.04 11.01 -22.34
CA LEU A 99 -48.64 12.09 -21.45
C LEU A 99 -49.72 12.39 -20.40
N ILE A 100 -49.31 12.65 -19.15
CA ILE A 100 -50.07 13.49 -18.21
C ILE A 100 -49.11 14.52 -17.63
N VAL A 101 -49.40 15.80 -17.91
CA VAL A 101 -48.80 16.99 -17.32
C VAL A 101 -49.75 17.50 -16.24
N ALA A 102 -49.23 17.78 -15.04
CA ALA A 102 -49.78 18.81 -14.16
C ALA A 102 -48.67 19.36 -13.25
N ALA A 103 -48.48 20.68 -13.33
CA ALA A 103 -47.61 21.50 -12.49
C ALA A 103 -48.45 22.22 -11.41
N VAL A 104 -47.79 22.68 -10.33
CA VAL A 104 -47.99 23.92 -9.51
C VAL A 104 -47.14 23.70 -8.23
N VAL A 105 -45.95 24.31 -8.01
CA VAL A 105 -45.56 25.73 -7.80
C VAL A 105 -45.72 26.19 -6.33
N SER A 106 -44.55 26.56 -5.76
CA SER A 106 -44.27 27.52 -4.67
C SER A 106 -44.43 27.11 -3.20
N ILE A 107 -43.35 27.29 -2.42
CA ILE A 107 -43.26 28.26 -1.30
C ILE A 107 -41.79 28.66 -1.04
N VAL A 108 -41.50 29.92 -1.38
CA VAL A 108 -40.77 30.96 -0.62
C VAL A 108 -39.38 30.69 -0.04
N LEU A 109 -38.41 31.26 -0.75
CA LEU A 109 -37.15 31.82 -0.26
C LEU A 109 -37.43 33.07 0.60
N VAL A 110 -37.23 33.06 1.93
CA VAL A 110 -36.74 34.21 2.76
C VAL A 110 -36.24 33.65 4.09
N GLY A 111 -34.92 33.67 4.27
CA GLY A 111 -34.25 33.32 5.52
C GLY A 111 -32.75 33.60 5.44
N ALA A 112 -32.37 34.66 4.72
CA ALA A 112 -31.02 35.18 4.73
C ALA A 112 -30.92 36.24 5.81
N LEU A 113 -30.40 35.90 6.99
CA LEU A 113 -29.43 36.75 7.71
C LEU A 113 -28.84 36.02 8.92
N GLY A 114 -27.50 35.95 8.95
CA GLY A 114 -26.74 35.63 10.15
C GLY A 114 -26.20 34.21 10.21
N TYR A 115 -25.07 33.96 9.54
CA TYR A 115 -23.87 33.29 10.08
C TYR A 115 -22.84 33.01 8.95
N LEU A 116 -22.47 34.06 8.22
CA LEU A 116 -21.12 34.21 7.69
C LEU A 116 -20.54 35.30 8.59
N THR A 117 -19.73 34.99 9.60
CA THR A 117 -18.29 34.78 9.41
C THR A 117 -17.71 33.93 10.55
N ARG A 118 -17.34 32.68 10.27
CA ARG A 118 -16.16 32.09 10.90
C ARG A 118 -15.33 31.50 9.78
N SER A 119 -14.48 32.37 9.25
CA SER A 119 -13.37 32.02 8.38
C SER A 119 -12.49 31.04 9.13
N PHE A 120 -12.83 29.74 9.08
CA PHE A 120 -11.81 28.72 9.24
C PHE A 120 -10.95 28.87 8.00
N GLY A 121 -9.92 29.70 8.12
CA GLY A 121 -8.73 29.60 7.29
C GLY A 121 -8.24 28.17 7.48
N ALA A 122 -8.70 27.28 6.61
CA ALA A 122 -8.05 26.01 6.36
C ALA A 122 -6.67 26.40 5.86
N ALA A 123 -5.73 26.44 6.79
CA ALA A 123 -4.32 26.56 6.50
C ALA A 123 -4.02 25.44 5.52
N THR A 124 -3.78 25.80 4.26
CA THR A 124 -3.17 24.95 3.26
C THR A 124 -1.76 24.64 3.74
N LYS A 125 -1.61 23.68 4.67
CA LYS A 125 -0.37 22.96 4.85
C LYS A 125 -0.42 21.79 3.87
N GLY A 126 -0.09 22.08 2.62
CA GLY A 126 0.57 21.08 1.81
C GLY A 126 1.92 20.84 2.48
N LYS A 127 1.99 19.81 3.32
CA LYS A 127 3.25 19.34 3.87
C LYS A 127 3.49 17.97 3.29
N ASP A 128 4.06 17.96 2.08
CA ASP A 128 4.87 16.84 1.60
C ASP A 128 5.87 16.55 2.74
N THR A 129 5.58 15.51 3.52
CA THR A 129 6.44 15.11 4.62
C THR A 129 6.91 13.71 4.27
N ALA A 130 7.98 13.64 3.49
CA ALA A 130 8.79 12.44 3.43
C ALA A 130 9.20 12.06 4.86
N ALA A 131 9.17 10.78 5.20
CA ALA A 131 9.70 10.30 6.47
C ALA A 131 11.22 10.54 6.48
N VAL A 132 11.66 11.68 7.02
CA VAL A 132 13.09 12.00 7.12
C VAL A 132 13.66 11.25 8.32
N VAL A 133 14.23 10.08 8.07
CA VAL A 133 14.97 9.32 9.07
C VAL A 133 16.46 9.67 8.92
N PRO A 134 17.10 10.27 9.95
CA PRO A 134 18.54 10.54 9.89
C PRO A 134 19.33 9.26 9.58
N GLY A 135 20.12 9.30 8.50
CA GLY A 135 20.92 8.15 8.05
C GLY A 135 20.18 7.17 7.13
N LEU A 136 18.92 7.41 6.77
CA LEU A 136 18.16 6.57 5.84
C LEU A 136 17.33 7.43 4.86
N ASP A 137 17.77 7.48 3.60
CA ASP A 137 17.16 8.31 2.55
C ASP A 137 16.01 7.57 1.83
N ILE A 138 14.91 7.35 2.55
CA ILE A 138 13.70 6.72 1.99
C ILE A 138 13.02 7.72 1.04
N ARG A 139 12.80 7.30 -0.21
CA ARG A 139 12.12 8.12 -1.22
C ARG A 139 10.64 8.27 -0.91
N GLU A 140 10.02 9.37 -1.35
CA GLU A 140 8.58 9.63 -1.20
C GLU A 140 7.67 8.55 -1.82
N VAL A 141 8.21 7.83 -2.80
CA VAL A 141 7.53 6.73 -3.52
C VAL A 141 7.81 5.36 -2.91
N GLY A 142 8.55 5.32 -1.81
CA GLY A 142 9.05 4.12 -1.15
C GLY A 142 10.41 3.66 -1.67
N SER A 143 11.02 2.71 -0.97
CA SER A 143 12.36 2.19 -1.27
C SER A 143 12.48 0.71 -0.92
N TRP A 144 13.11 -0.06 -1.82
CA TRP A 144 13.50 -1.43 -1.55
C TRP A 144 14.57 -1.47 -0.47
N ALA A 145 14.46 -2.42 0.45
CA ALA A 145 15.35 -2.51 1.58
C ALA A 145 15.69 -3.96 1.94
N GLN A 146 16.88 -4.13 2.50
CA GLN A 146 17.29 -5.31 3.23
C GLN A 146 17.40 -4.91 4.71
N ILE A 147 16.59 -5.52 5.57
CA ILE A 147 16.60 -5.27 7.01
C ILE A 147 17.34 -6.42 7.69
N ARG A 148 18.38 -6.10 8.45
CA ARG A 148 19.24 -7.07 9.14
C ARG A 148 19.29 -6.77 10.63
N PRO A 149 19.13 -7.75 11.53
CA PRO A 149 19.34 -7.49 12.95
C PRO A 149 20.79 -7.08 13.20
N ALA A 150 21.02 -5.98 13.91
CA ALA A 150 22.35 -5.38 13.98
C ALA A 150 23.35 -6.13 14.87
N ARG A 151 22.86 -7.14 15.60
CA ARG A 151 23.66 -8.06 16.42
C ARG A 151 23.97 -9.39 15.75
N SER A 152 23.29 -9.70 14.66
CA SER A 152 23.47 -10.90 13.85
C SER A 152 23.34 -10.52 12.37
N PRO A 153 24.25 -9.65 11.87
CA PRO A 153 24.14 -8.99 10.57
C PRO A 153 24.32 -9.92 9.36
N GLU A 154 24.63 -11.20 9.59
CA GLU A 154 24.60 -12.27 8.60
C GLU A 154 23.16 -12.70 8.23
N PHE A 155 22.18 -12.35 9.07
CA PHE A 155 20.77 -12.65 8.83
C PHE A 155 19.97 -11.43 8.34
N CYS A 156 18.87 -11.74 7.67
CA CYS A 156 17.88 -10.83 7.13
C CYS A 156 16.52 -11.15 7.71
N LEU A 157 15.65 -10.15 7.81
CA LEU A 157 14.24 -10.38 8.08
C LEU A 157 13.61 -11.07 6.87
N ALA A 158 13.07 -12.27 7.09
CA ALA A 158 12.46 -13.11 6.07
C ALA A 158 11.42 -14.05 6.69
N GLU A 159 10.90 -15.00 5.92
CA GLU A 159 9.90 -15.96 6.38
C GLU A 159 10.42 -16.86 7.50
N GLY A 160 9.56 -17.09 8.47
CA GLY A 160 9.77 -18.01 9.57
C GLY A 160 8.46 -18.60 10.07
N THR A 161 8.58 -19.44 11.08
CA THR A 161 7.45 -20.07 11.76
C THR A 161 7.61 -19.86 13.25
N ASP A 162 6.51 -19.67 13.96
CA ASP A 162 6.52 -19.64 15.43
C ASP A 162 7.19 -20.91 15.99
N ARG A 163 8.21 -20.72 16.83
CA ARG A 163 9.00 -21.83 17.40
C ARG A 163 8.15 -22.77 18.24
N THR A 164 7.07 -22.25 18.85
CA THR A 164 6.16 -23.05 19.67
C THR A 164 5.21 -23.90 18.84
N ARG A 165 5.07 -23.58 17.54
CA ARG A 165 4.13 -24.21 16.59
C ARG A 165 2.67 -24.09 17.01
N LEU A 166 2.35 -23.20 17.95
CA LEU A 166 0.99 -22.94 18.39
C LEU A 166 0.30 -21.94 17.47
N TYR A 167 1.07 -21.02 16.90
CA TYR A 167 0.62 -20.15 15.83
C TYR A 167 1.00 -20.72 14.46
N ALA A 168 0.00 -20.94 13.61
CA ALA A 168 0.18 -21.60 12.31
C ALA A 168 0.56 -20.64 11.17
N GLY A 169 0.42 -19.33 11.38
CA GLY A 169 0.74 -18.32 10.39
C GLY A 169 2.25 -18.21 10.14
N THR A 170 2.60 -17.73 8.94
CA THR A 170 3.96 -17.29 8.65
C THR A 170 4.29 -16.09 9.52
N VAL A 171 5.50 -16.06 10.06
CA VAL A 171 5.98 -14.93 10.86
C VAL A 171 7.27 -14.38 10.29
N VAL A 172 7.60 -13.15 10.65
CA VAL A 172 8.91 -12.57 10.35
C VAL A 172 9.94 -13.15 11.31
N ALA A 173 11.02 -13.69 10.76
CA ALA A 173 12.15 -14.22 11.52
C ALA A 173 13.47 -13.82 10.87
N GLN A 174 14.56 -13.94 11.62
CA GLN A 174 15.90 -13.80 11.04
C GLN A 174 16.28 -15.08 10.28
N GLN A 175 16.61 -14.97 9.00
CA GLN A 175 17.10 -16.06 8.15
C GLN A 175 18.38 -15.66 7.43
N LEU A 176 19.12 -16.62 6.89
CA LEU A 176 20.30 -16.31 6.07
C LEU A 176 19.90 -15.42 4.90
N CYS A 177 20.63 -14.32 4.73
CA CYS A 177 20.41 -13.41 3.61
C CYS A 177 20.69 -14.11 2.26
N GLY A 178 19.97 -13.69 1.21
CA GLY A 178 20.27 -14.10 -0.17
C GLY A 178 19.63 -15.41 -0.64
N SER A 179 18.52 -15.83 -0.04
CA SER A 179 17.67 -16.88 -0.60
C SER A 179 16.79 -16.31 -1.72
N ASP A 180 16.84 -16.88 -2.92
CA ASP A 180 16.05 -16.43 -4.08
C ASP A 180 14.52 -16.54 -3.88
N ALA A 181 14.08 -17.41 -2.97
CA ALA A 181 12.68 -17.56 -2.60
C ALA A 181 12.25 -16.64 -1.45
N ALA A 182 13.18 -15.87 -0.87
CA ALA A 182 12.85 -14.97 0.22
C ALA A 182 12.03 -13.77 -0.31
N PRO A 183 11.07 -13.30 0.49
CA PRO A 183 10.34 -12.09 0.18
C PRO A 183 11.25 -10.86 0.24
N HIS A 184 10.98 -9.91 -0.64
CA HIS A 184 11.67 -8.63 -0.66
C HIS A 184 10.90 -7.61 0.16
N LEU A 185 11.61 -6.76 0.90
CA LEU A 185 11.00 -5.71 1.71
C LEU A 185 10.98 -4.39 0.95
N PHE A 186 9.83 -3.73 0.98
CA PHE A 186 9.67 -2.39 0.43
C PHE A 186 9.09 -1.47 1.51
N ILE A 187 9.83 -0.42 1.84
CA ILE A 187 9.40 0.56 2.85
C ILE A 187 8.61 1.65 2.12
N ASP A 188 7.31 1.72 2.37
CA ASP A 188 6.39 2.70 1.76
C ASP A 188 5.99 3.77 2.80
N PRO A 189 6.38 5.05 2.61
CA PRO A 189 5.94 6.13 3.48
C PRO A 189 4.43 6.39 3.37
N VAL A 190 3.74 6.36 4.51
CA VAL A 190 2.28 6.52 4.59
C VAL A 190 1.89 7.70 5.48
N GLY A 191 0.81 8.37 5.09
CA GLY A 191 0.15 9.41 5.90
C GLY A 191 1.01 10.62 6.30
N GLU A 192 0.69 11.15 7.48
CA GLU A 192 1.44 12.19 8.19
C GLU A 192 2.29 11.54 9.30
N GLU A 193 3.21 12.28 9.95
CA GLU A 193 3.99 11.80 11.12
C GLU A 193 5.11 10.76 10.87
N ASN A 194 5.66 10.70 9.65
CA ASN A 194 6.78 9.80 9.30
C ASN A 194 6.46 8.30 9.49
N ALA A 195 5.17 7.94 9.41
CA ALA A 195 4.77 6.55 9.40
C ALA A 195 5.17 5.86 8.10
N VAL A 196 5.45 4.57 8.18
CA VAL A 196 5.75 3.69 7.05
C VAL A 196 4.97 2.40 7.18
N GLN A 197 4.59 1.83 6.04
CA GLN A 197 4.29 0.42 5.91
C GLN A 197 5.55 -0.30 5.44
N ILE A 198 5.77 -1.51 5.96
CA ILE A 198 6.81 -2.40 5.45
C ILE A 198 6.11 -3.48 4.63
N GLN A 199 6.15 -3.32 3.31
CA GLN A 199 5.54 -4.25 2.38
C GLN A 199 6.41 -5.50 2.22
N TRP A 200 5.73 -6.63 2.10
CA TRP A 200 6.24 -7.98 1.94
C TRP A 200 5.97 -8.45 0.52
N HIS A 201 6.98 -8.46 -0.34
CA HIS A 201 6.85 -8.88 -1.73
C HIS A 201 7.31 -10.33 -1.88
N HIS A 202 6.38 -11.27 -1.70
CA HIS A 202 6.64 -12.69 -1.82
C HIS A 202 6.40 -13.17 -3.27
N PRO A 203 7.31 -13.97 -3.87
CA PRO A 203 7.21 -14.37 -5.27
C PRO A 203 5.95 -15.19 -5.61
N GLU A 204 5.39 -15.92 -4.65
CA GLU A 204 4.23 -16.80 -4.89
C GLU A 204 2.90 -16.19 -4.44
N THR A 205 2.90 -15.47 -3.31
CA THR A 205 1.68 -15.00 -2.64
C THR A 205 1.39 -13.52 -2.93
N GLY A 206 2.34 -12.81 -3.56
CA GLY A 206 2.18 -11.42 -3.96
C GLY A 206 2.63 -10.43 -2.89
N VAL A 207 1.98 -9.26 -2.89
CA VAL A 207 2.32 -8.14 -2.01
C VAL A 207 1.42 -8.18 -0.79
N GLY A 208 2.04 -8.06 0.37
CA GLY A 208 1.38 -7.92 1.66
C GLY A 208 2.02 -6.85 2.51
N CYS A 209 1.51 -6.61 3.72
CA CYS A 209 2.13 -5.73 4.71
C CYS A 209 2.45 -6.46 6.01
N LEU A 210 3.61 -6.13 6.58
CA LEU A 210 3.96 -6.59 7.92
C LEU A 210 2.93 -6.08 8.91
N THR A 211 2.33 -7.00 9.66
CA THR A 211 1.23 -6.74 10.59
C THR A 211 1.59 -7.30 11.96
N ILE A 212 1.33 -6.53 13.02
CA ILE A 212 1.44 -7.02 14.39
C ILE A 212 0.21 -7.84 14.73
N VAL A 213 0.43 -9.09 15.13
CA VAL A 213 -0.64 -9.93 15.64
C VAL A 213 -0.97 -9.48 17.08
N ASN A 214 -2.11 -8.81 17.23
CA ASN A 214 -2.52 -8.21 18.50
C ASN A 214 -3.22 -9.17 19.46
N GLU A 215 -3.71 -10.31 18.99
CA GLU A 215 -4.54 -11.21 19.77
C GLU A 215 -4.20 -12.68 19.53
N GLY A 216 -4.66 -13.55 20.44
CA GLY A 216 -4.52 -15.00 20.30
C GLY A 216 -3.10 -15.52 20.49
N LEU A 217 -2.85 -16.72 19.96
CA LEU A 217 -1.58 -17.44 20.13
C LEU A 217 -0.40 -16.78 19.42
N GLY A 218 -0.67 -15.93 18.44
CA GLY A 218 0.35 -15.16 17.74
C GLY A 218 0.67 -13.81 18.39
N HIS A 219 0.11 -13.48 19.56
CA HIS A 219 0.32 -12.20 20.21
C HIS A 219 1.80 -11.78 20.21
N ASP A 220 2.07 -10.53 19.81
CA ASP A 220 3.38 -9.91 19.63
C ASP A 220 4.21 -10.43 18.44
N LEU A 221 3.78 -11.44 17.70
CA LEU A 221 4.44 -11.83 16.44
C LEU A 221 4.14 -10.81 15.34
N ILE A 222 5.06 -10.75 14.38
CA ILE A 222 4.85 -10.00 13.14
C ILE A 222 4.54 -11.00 12.02
N GLU A 223 3.38 -10.84 11.38
CA GLU A 223 2.88 -11.68 10.28
C GLU A 223 2.78 -10.83 9.00
N PRO A 224 3.24 -11.31 7.83
CA PRO A 224 2.88 -10.69 6.57
C PRO A 224 1.43 -11.04 6.22
N ARG A 225 0.54 -10.04 6.18
CA ARG A 225 -0.84 -10.22 5.69
C ARG A 225 -0.96 -9.82 4.23
N ASP A 226 -1.96 -10.37 3.54
CA ASP A 226 -2.18 -10.18 2.10
C ASP A 226 -2.82 -8.84 1.74
N ASP A 227 -2.99 -7.94 2.71
CA ASP A 227 -3.47 -6.58 2.57
C ASP A 227 -2.46 -5.55 3.09
N CYS A 228 -2.64 -4.31 2.66
CA CYS A 228 -1.91 -3.14 3.13
C CYS A 228 -2.92 -2.03 3.44
N ASP A 229 -3.43 -2.03 4.68
CA ASP A 229 -4.38 -1.05 5.21
C ASP A 229 -3.61 0.14 5.83
N ASP A 230 -3.72 1.32 5.22
CA ASP A 230 -3.06 2.54 5.68
C ASP A 230 -3.75 3.19 6.89
N ASP A 231 -4.96 2.75 7.24
CA ASP A 231 -5.64 3.10 8.49
C ASP A 231 -5.39 2.05 9.61
N GLY A 232 -4.86 0.88 9.25
CA GLY A 232 -4.53 -0.23 10.14
C GLY A 232 -3.30 0.05 11.00
N MET A 233 -3.49 0.56 12.22
CA MET A 233 -2.39 0.93 13.14
C MET A 233 -1.43 -0.22 13.46
N ASP A 234 -1.84 -1.47 13.30
CA ASP A 234 -1.03 -2.67 13.47
C ASP A 234 -0.14 -3.00 12.26
N GLN A 235 -0.33 -2.31 11.13
CA GLN A 235 0.51 -2.35 9.93
C GLN A 235 1.40 -1.09 9.77
N LEU A 236 1.29 -0.14 10.70
CA LEU A 236 2.01 1.13 10.67
C LEU A 236 3.20 1.14 11.62
N PHE A 237 4.36 1.54 11.10
CA PHE A 237 5.61 1.63 11.86
C PHE A 237 6.25 3.00 11.72
N THR A 238 7.15 3.31 12.65
CA THR A 238 8.12 4.40 12.51
C THR A 238 9.51 3.80 12.54
N ILE A 239 10.41 4.37 11.74
CA ILE A 239 11.82 4.03 11.73
C ILE A 239 12.57 5.23 12.27
N GLY A 240 13.36 5.04 13.32
CA GLY A 240 14.16 6.09 13.92
C GLY A 240 15.60 5.64 14.12
N SER A 241 16.54 6.58 14.21
CA SER A 241 17.91 6.27 14.61
C SER A 241 17.93 5.66 16.02
N ALA A 242 18.80 4.66 16.24
CA ALA A 242 19.02 4.03 17.53
C ALA A 242 19.70 4.97 18.55
N GLY A 243 20.38 6.02 18.06
CA GLY A 243 21.03 7.04 18.88
C GLY A 243 22.06 7.83 18.09
N PRO A 244 22.48 9.01 18.59
CA PRO A 244 23.44 9.88 17.89
C PRO A 244 24.83 9.26 17.73
N THR A 245 25.18 8.24 18.52
CA THR A 245 26.45 7.50 18.43
C THR A 245 26.32 6.18 17.67
N GLU A 246 25.11 5.81 17.27
CA GLU A 246 24.77 4.53 16.61
C GLU A 246 24.38 4.81 15.16
N GLU A 247 25.27 5.49 14.41
CA GLU A 247 25.03 5.82 13.00
C GLU A 247 24.76 4.55 12.18
N GLY A 248 23.77 4.62 11.29
CA GLY A 248 23.35 3.48 10.46
C GLY A 248 22.62 2.36 11.20
N ARG A 249 22.30 2.54 12.49
CA ARG A 249 21.45 1.62 13.26
C ARG A 249 20.10 2.26 13.54
N PHE A 250 19.06 1.46 13.37
CA PHE A 250 17.67 1.90 13.40
C PHE A 250 16.87 1.10 14.41
N VAL A 251 15.85 1.75 14.97
CA VAL A 251 14.82 1.14 15.80
C VAL A 251 13.50 1.27 15.06
N ILE A 252 12.78 0.16 14.95
CA ILE A 252 11.46 0.10 14.34
C ILE A 252 10.43 0.05 15.45
N ARG A 253 9.43 0.95 15.43
CA ARG A 253 8.38 1.04 16.45
C ARG A 253 6.99 1.00 15.83
N PRO A 254 6.05 0.21 16.36
CA PRO A 254 4.65 0.32 15.98
C PRO A 254 4.09 1.71 16.30
N VAL A 255 3.37 2.30 15.36
CA VAL A 255 2.70 3.59 15.55
C VAL A 255 1.70 3.51 16.71
N GLY A 256 1.60 4.59 17.49
CA GLY A 256 0.66 4.66 18.62
C GLY A 256 1.06 3.85 19.86
N THR A 257 2.25 3.25 19.88
CA THR A 257 2.74 2.45 21.02
C THR A 257 4.08 2.96 21.56
N SER A 258 4.41 2.55 22.79
CA SER A 258 5.75 2.71 23.37
C SER A 258 6.59 1.44 23.22
N GLN A 259 6.28 0.60 22.24
CA GLN A 259 6.93 -0.68 21.99
C GLN A 259 7.93 -0.58 20.84
N CYS A 260 8.84 -1.55 20.79
CA CYS A 260 9.87 -1.68 19.77
C CYS A 260 9.75 -3.06 19.15
N LEU A 261 10.17 -3.20 17.90
CA LEU A 261 10.46 -4.52 17.35
C LEU A 261 11.82 -4.99 17.86
N GLY A 262 11.92 -6.28 18.16
CA GLY A 262 13.14 -6.92 18.63
C GLY A 262 13.18 -8.41 18.28
N LEU A 263 14.36 -9.01 18.43
CA LEU A 263 14.50 -10.46 18.30
C LEU A 263 14.05 -11.16 19.58
N ARG A 264 13.14 -12.12 19.46
CA ARG A 264 12.63 -12.89 20.59
C ARG A 264 13.77 -13.47 21.42
N ASP A 265 13.66 -13.28 22.74
CA ASP A 265 14.63 -13.74 23.75
C ASP A 265 16.07 -13.24 23.53
N MET A 266 16.26 -12.21 22.69
CA MET A 266 17.59 -11.78 22.25
C MET A 266 18.39 -12.93 21.62
N ASP A 267 17.76 -13.83 20.85
CA ASP A 267 18.47 -14.94 20.20
C ASP A 267 19.19 -14.51 18.91
N THR A 268 20.36 -15.10 18.62
CA THR A 268 21.16 -14.84 17.39
C THR A 268 21.13 -15.99 16.39
N VAL A 269 20.14 -16.89 16.48
CA VAL A 269 20.09 -18.10 15.64
C VAL A 269 19.09 -17.93 14.49
N ALA A 270 19.30 -18.62 13.38
CA ALA A 270 18.34 -18.65 12.29
C ALA A 270 16.96 -19.14 12.78
N GLY A 271 15.89 -18.53 12.28
CA GLY A 271 14.52 -18.79 12.68
C GLY A 271 14.05 -18.05 13.93
N THR A 272 14.89 -17.25 14.60
CA THR A 272 14.42 -16.38 15.69
C THR A 272 13.40 -15.37 15.16
N GLU A 273 12.24 -15.36 15.77
CA GLU A 273 11.12 -14.49 15.44
C GLU A 273 11.41 -13.03 15.79
N VAL A 274 10.96 -12.12 14.93
CA VAL A 274 10.82 -10.71 15.27
C VAL A 274 9.51 -10.55 16.02
N VAL A 275 9.58 -9.89 17.17
CA VAL A 275 8.44 -9.65 18.05
C VAL A 275 8.31 -8.18 18.41
N ARG A 276 7.09 -7.79 18.75
CA ARG A 276 6.82 -6.55 19.45
C ARG A 276 7.09 -6.74 20.94
N GLU A 277 7.87 -5.85 21.53
CA GLU A 277 8.23 -5.91 22.94
C GLU A 277 8.46 -4.52 23.52
N ARG A 278 8.70 -4.44 24.84
CA ARG A 278 9.00 -3.15 25.48
C ARG A 278 10.36 -2.66 25.00
N CYS A 279 10.43 -1.39 24.61
CA CYS A 279 11.71 -0.78 24.27
C CYS A 279 12.67 -0.84 25.47
N SER A 280 13.77 -1.58 25.31
CA SER A 280 14.84 -1.77 26.28
C SER A 280 16.11 -1.00 25.89
N GLY A 281 16.26 -0.66 24.61
CA GLY A 281 17.49 -0.11 24.04
C GLY A 281 18.59 -1.16 23.87
N ALA A 282 18.25 -2.44 24.04
CA ALA A 282 19.20 -3.53 23.88
C ALA A 282 19.48 -3.83 22.40
N PRO A 283 20.61 -4.48 22.08
CA PRO A 283 21.07 -4.64 20.69
C PRO A 283 20.12 -5.45 19.79
N ASP A 284 19.27 -6.29 20.37
CA ASP A 284 18.24 -7.09 19.71
C ASP A 284 17.07 -6.25 19.16
N GLN A 285 16.94 -5.01 19.59
CA GLN A 285 15.96 -4.04 19.08
C GLN A 285 16.55 -3.07 18.04
N THR A 286 17.78 -3.33 17.61
CA THR A 286 18.47 -2.50 16.62
C THR A 286 18.66 -3.25 15.32
N PHE A 287 18.43 -2.55 14.21
CA PHE A 287 18.47 -3.08 12.86
C PHE A 287 19.41 -2.25 11.99
N LEU A 288 20.10 -2.91 11.07
CA LEU A 288 20.74 -2.28 9.91
C LEU A 288 19.72 -2.30 8.78
N ILE A 289 19.56 -1.17 8.10
CA ILE A 289 18.64 -1.04 6.97
C ILE A 289 19.46 -0.57 5.78
N ASP A 290 19.67 -1.48 4.83
CA ASP A 290 20.36 -1.20 3.58
C ASP A 290 19.32 -0.95 2.49
N LEU A 291 19.32 0.24 1.88
CA LEU A 291 18.47 0.52 0.72
C LEU A 291 19.10 -0.14 -0.50
N ILE A 292 18.35 -1.03 -1.16
CA ILE A 292 18.83 -1.84 -2.28
C ILE A 292 18.14 -1.41 -3.59
N PRO A 293 18.73 -1.70 -4.76
CA PRO A 293 18.03 -1.58 -6.02
C PRO A 293 16.78 -2.48 -6.05
N PRO A 294 15.80 -2.17 -6.93
CA PRO A 294 14.73 -3.10 -7.23
C PRO A 294 15.27 -4.49 -7.64
N PRO A 295 14.65 -5.60 -7.17
CA PRO A 295 15.07 -6.97 -7.49
C PRO A 295 14.87 -7.38 -8.95
#